data_AF-A0A024THX9-F1
#
_entry.id   AF-A0A024THX9-F1
#
_cell.length_a   1.000
_cell.length_b   1.000
_cell.length_c   1.000
_cell.angle_alpha   90.00
_cell.angle_beta   90.00
_cell.angle_gamma   90.00
#
_symmetry.space_group_name_H-M   'P 1'
#
loop_
_entity.id
_entity.type
_entity.pdbx_description
1 polymer ?
#
loop_
_entity_poly.entity_id
_entity_poly.type
_entity_poly.pdbx_seq_one_letter_code
_entity_poly.pdbx_strand_id
1 'polypeptide(L)'
;MLHSVIVTTDKANVLLARYFQPLTTESKRSFEHALFKATRWSELTSASTQDGSEAVDVHLVVCDGQFVVHRKFGDLVWFLAGSGEYDELICHDILTTLLAVAAVHLEKKCTEASFLANHSKILVSLDEMVFQGHLDNNDVQSILHMSKLKPYPVKA
;
A
#
# COMPACT_ATOMS: atom_id res chain seq x y z
N MET A 1 7.27 -11.72 8.69
CA MET A 1 5.90 -11.69 8.14
C MET A 1 5.58 -10.29 7.67
N LEU A 2 4.65 -10.16 6.72
CA LEU A 2 4.03 -8.89 6.38
C LEU A 2 3.20 -8.41 7.57
N HIS A 3 3.41 -7.16 7.97
CA HIS A 3 2.77 -6.55 9.11
C HIS A 3 1.52 -5.76 8.68
N SER A 4 1.69 -4.81 7.77
CA SER A 4 0.61 -3.91 7.38
C SER A 4 0.83 -3.24 6.02
N VAL A 5 -0.28 -2.89 5.36
CA VAL A 5 -0.35 -1.89 4.28
C VAL A 5 -1.12 -0.68 4.79
N ILE A 6 -0.51 0.50 4.68
CA ILE A 6 -1.14 1.77 5.05
C ILE A 6 -1.09 2.70 3.84
N VAL A 7 -2.22 3.35 3.52
CA VAL A 7 -2.33 4.34 2.45
C VAL A 7 -2.80 5.64 3.06
N THR A 8 -2.08 6.71 2.78
CA THR A 8 -2.39 8.05 3.28
C THR A 8 -2.42 9.08 2.16
N THR A 9 -2.97 10.25 2.46
CA THR A 9 -2.71 11.46 1.67
C THR A 9 -1.32 12.02 2.00
N ASP A 10 -0.90 13.03 1.24
CA ASP A 10 0.30 13.86 1.51
C ASP A 10 0.28 14.57 2.88
N LYS A 11 -0.92 14.79 3.44
CA LYS A 11 -1.16 15.36 4.78
C LYS A 11 -1.20 14.31 5.89
N ALA A 12 -0.78 13.08 5.61
CA ALA A 12 -0.84 11.94 6.54
C ALA A 12 -2.26 11.56 7.00
N ASN A 13 -3.30 11.89 6.21
CA ASN A 13 -4.65 11.37 6.48
C ASN A 13 -4.73 9.92 6.03
N VAL A 14 -5.05 8.99 6.93
CA VAL A 14 -5.12 7.55 6.63
C VAL A 14 -6.42 7.24 5.86
N LEU A 15 -6.27 6.72 4.64
CA LEU A 15 -7.37 6.26 3.79
C LEU A 15 -7.59 4.74 3.90
N LEU A 16 -6.52 3.99 4.19
CA LEU A 16 -6.56 2.55 4.43
C LEU A 16 -5.46 2.19 5.42
N ALA A 17 -5.81 1.36 6.40
CA ALA A 17 -4.84 0.68 7.27
C ALA A 17 -5.25 -0.79 7.40
N ARG A 18 -4.57 -1.66 6.64
CA ARG A 18 -4.76 -3.11 6.69
C ARG A 18 -3.61 -3.72 7.48
N TYR A 19 -3.93 -4.39 8.58
CA TYR A 19 -2.98 -5.17 9.36
C TYR A 19 -3.25 -6.65 9.11
N PHE A 20 -2.22 -7.41 8.79
CA PHE A 20 -2.35 -8.83 8.43
C PHE A 20 -2.29 -9.77 9.63
N GLN A 21 -1.98 -9.21 10.80
CA GLN A 21 -1.98 -9.91 12.08
C GLN A 21 -2.98 -9.26 13.06
N PRO A 22 -3.53 -10.05 14.00
CA PRO A 22 -4.41 -9.53 15.04
C PRO A 22 -3.59 -8.64 15.99
N LEU A 23 -3.82 -7.34 15.93
CA LEU A 23 -3.20 -6.33 16.80
C LEU A 23 -4.28 -5.53 17.53
N THR A 24 -3.96 -5.10 18.75
CA THR A 24 -4.82 -4.20 19.51
C THR A 24 -4.89 -2.82 18.85
N THR A 25 -5.98 -2.09 19.09
CA THR A 25 -6.13 -0.72 18.58
C THR A 25 -5.03 0.21 19.10
N GLU A 26 -4.55 0.00 20.32
CA GLU A 26 -3.46 0.78 20.90
C GLU A 26 -2.14 0.52 20.17
N SER A 27 -1.80 -0.75 19.92
CA SER A 27 -0.58 -1.11 19.18
C SER A 27 -0.58 -0.52 17.77
N LYS A 28 -1.72 -0.57 17.06
CA LYS A 28 -1.88 0.03 15.72
C LYS A 28 -1.62 1.54 15.75
N ARG A 29 -2.22 2.24 16.72
CA ARG A 29 -2.05 3.69 16.87
C ARG A 29 -0.61 4.07 17.20
N SER A 30 0.04 3.33 18.10
CA SER A 30 1.44 3.57 18.46
C SER A 30 2.36 3.38 17.27
N PHE A 31 2.16 2.32 16.49
CA PHE A 31 2.90 2.05 15.27
C PHE A 31 2.71 3.16 14.23
N GLU A 32 1.47 3.55 13.92
CA GLU A 32 1.18 4.65 12.98
C GLU A 32 1.81 5.97 13.42
N HIS A 33 1.74 6.30 14.71
CA HIS A 33 2.35 7.50 15.26
C HIS A 33 3.89 7.48 15.10
N ALA A 34 4.53 6.35 15.42
CA ALA A 34 5.97 6.20 15.29
C ALA A 34 6.42 6.23 13.82
N LEU A 35 5.68 5.58 12.92
CA LEU A 35 5.92 5.58 11.49
C LEU A 35 5.86 7.00 10.93
N PHE A 36 4.76 7.72 11.14
CA PHE A 36 4.58 9.05 10.56
C PHE A 36 5.56 10.07 11.13
N LYS A 37 6.02 9.89 12.37
CA LYS A 37 7.09 10.71 12.96
C LYS A 37 8.45 10.43 12.32
N ALA A 38 8.73 9.18 11.94
CA ALA A 38 9.97 8.78 11.31
C ALA A 38 10.01 9.06 9.79
N THR A 39 8.84 9.12 9.14
CA THR A 39 8.71 9.45 7.71
C THR A 39 9.10 10.90 7.43
N ARG A 40 9.99 11.10 6.44
CA ARG A 40 10.37 12.42 5.94
C ARG A 40 9.42 12.90 4.85
N TRP A 41 8.28 13.44 5.27
CA TRP A 41 7.20 13.90 4.38
C TRP A 41 7.64 14.94 3.34
N SER A 42 8.62 15.78 3.65
CA SER A 42 9.16 16.78 2.73
C SER A 42 9.87 16.18 1.51
N GLU A 43 10.52 15.03 1.68
CA GLU A 43 11.26 14.36 0.59
C GLU A 43 10.27 13.73 -0.42
N LEU A 44 9.11 13.28 0.05
CA LEU A 44 8.04 12.70 -0.76
C LEU A 44 7.33 13.72 -1.67
N THR A 45 7.33 15.01 -1.29
CA THR A 45 6.70 16.07 -2.09
C THR A 45 7.53 16.53 -3.28
N SER A 46 8.86 16.38 -3.22
CA SER A 46 9.81 16.84 -4.23
C SER A 46 9.91 15.94 -5.47
N ALA A 47 9.37 14.72 -5.42
CA ALA A 47 9.48 13.73 -6.50
C ALA A 47 8.52 13.98 -7.69
N SER A 48 7.74 15.06 -7.66
CA SER A 48 6.94 15.44 -8.83
C SER A 48 7.77 16.28 -9.80
N THR A 49 8.01 15.70 -10.98
CA THR A 49 8.48 16.31 -12.23
C THR A 49 9.96 16.73 -12.33
N GLN A 50 10.76 15.89 -12.99
CA GLN A 50 11.45 16.25 -14.24
C GLN A 50 12.14 15.01 -14.85
N ASP A 51 11.95 14.87 -16.16
CA ASP A 51 12.50 13.86 -17.06
C ASP A 51 11.99 12.42 -16.89
N GLY A 52 11.59 11.83 -18.02
CA GLY A 52 10.99 10.49 -18.16
C GLY A 52 11.93 9.32 -17.84
N SER A 53 12.75 9.47 -16.80
CA SER A 53 13.43 8.39 -16.11
C SER A 53 12.58 8.05 -14.89
N GLU A 54 11.92 6.89 -14.91
CA GLU A 54 11.15 6.33 -13.79
C GLU A 54 12.07 5.91 -12.63
N ALA A 55 12.91 6.81 -12.13
CA ALA A 55 13.56 6.64 -10.84
C ALA A 55 12.48 6.87 -9.77
N VAL A 56 11.65 5.84 -9.57
CA VAL A 56 10.57 5.91 -8.61
C VAL A 56 11.18 5.80 -7.21
N ASP A 57 11.48 6.95 -6.59
CA ASP A 57 12.12 7.02 -5.27
C ASP A 57 11.40 6.13 -4.26
N VAL A 58 12.14 5.11 -3.80
CA VAL A 58 11.73 4.20 -2.74
C VAL A 58 12.37 4.72 -1.48
N HIS A 59 11.55 5.04 -0.48
CA HIS A 59 12.04 5.43 0.81
C HIS A 59 11.88 4.27 1.79
N LEU A 60 12.82 4.19 2.73
CA LEU A 60 12.85 3.17 3.76
C LEU A 60 12.84 3.82 5.13
N VAL A 61 12.03 3.28 6.01
CA VAL A 61 12.03 3.59 7.44
C VAL A 61 12.03 2.29 8.21
N VAL A 62 12.81 2.22 9.29
CA VAL A 62 12.72 1.11 10.25
C VAL A 62 11.96 1.61 11.47
N CYS A 63 10.85 0.95 11.81
CA CYS A 63 9.95 1.36 12.88
C CYS A 63 9.43 0.13 13.63
N ASP A 64 9.57 0.10 14.96
CA ASP A 64 9.11 -0.99 15.83
C ASP A 64 9.52 -2.39 15.34
N GLY A 65 10.77 -2.51 14.86
CA GLY A 65 11.32 -3.78 14.33
C GLY A 65 10.76 -4.20 12.97
N GLN A 66 10.00 -3.34 12.29
CA GLN A 66 9.53 -3.53 10.92
C GLN A 66 10.39 -2.72 9.94
N PHE A 67 10.70 -3.34 8.80
CA PHE A 67 11.13 -2.65 7.60
C PHE A 67 9.91 -2.07 6.90
N VAL A 68 9.87 -0.75 6.75
CA VAL A 68 8.75 -0.05 6.12
C VAL A 68 9.25 0.64 4.86
N VAL A 69 8.89 0.08 3.72
CA VAL A 69 9.09 0.73 2.43
C VAL A 69 7.90 1.62 2.14
N HIS A 70 8.17 2.83 1.67
CA HIS A 70 7.12 3.75 1.32
C HIS A 70 7.43 4.57 0.07
N ARG A 71 6.35 4.92 -0.64
CA ARG A 71 6.44 5.56 -1.94
C ARG A 71 5.20 6.42 -2.20
N LYS A 72 5.41 7.58 -2.82
CA LYS A 72 4.32 8.40 -3.33
C LYS A 72 3.87 7.88 -4.70
N PHE A 73 2.57 7.72 -4.88
CA PHE A 73 1.96 7.31 -6.14
C PHE A 73 0.71 8.16 -6.41
N GLY A 74 0.81 9.08 -7.36
CA GLY A 74 -0.15 10.17 -7.52
C GLY A 74 -0.15 11.09 -6.30
N ASP A 75 -1.31 11.30 -5.70
CA ASP A 75 -1.49 12.14 -4.51
C ASP A 75 -1.41 11.34 -3.20
N LEU A 76 -1.20 10.03 -3.30
CA LEU A 76 -1.23 9.10 -2.17
C LEU A 76 0.17 8.63 -1.80
N VAL A 77 0.38 8.35 -0.53
CA VAL A 77 1.59 7.72 0.00
C VAL A 77 1.23 6.32 0.48
N TRP A 78 1.96 5.33 -0.03
CA TRP A 78 1.75 3.93 0.27
C TRP A 78 2.90 3.43 1.14
N PHE A 79 2.57 2.74 2.22
CA PHE A 79 3.49 2.14 3.16
C PHE A 79 3.25 0.64 3.20
N LEU A 80 4.30 -0.15 3.03
CA LEU A 80 4.27 -1.59 3.28
C LEU A 80 5.30 -1.91 4.36
N ALA A 81 4.84 -2.55 5.43
CA ALA A 81 5.66 -2.95 6.55
C ALA A 81 5.82 -4.48 6.59
N GLY A 82 7.04 -4.95 6.79
CA GLY A 82 7.37 -6.36 6.96
C GLY A 82 8.55 -6.57 7.92
N SER A 83 8.73 -7.81 8.35
CA SER A 83 9.85 -8.23 9.22
C SER A 83 10.23 -9.68 8.94
N GLY A 84 11.34 -10.14 9.51
CA GLY A 84 11.82 -11.52 9.35
C GLY A 84 12.26 -11.78 7.91
N GLU A 85 11.57 -12.67 7.20
CA GLU A 85 11.84 -12.97 5.79
C GLU A 85 11.45 -11.85 4.81
N TYR A 86 10.67 -10.85 5.25
CA TYR A 86 10.27 -9.71 4.43
C TYR A 86 11.20 -8.54 4.74
N ASP A 87 12.38 -8.59 4.14
CA ASP A 87 13.35 -7.50 4.19
C ASP A 87 12.93 -6.31 3.30
N GLU A 88 13.78 -5.29 3.25
CA GLU A 88 13.51 -4.06 2.50
C GLU A 88 13.30 -4.31 1.00
N LEU A 89 14.05 -5.24 0.42
CA LEU A 89 14.01 -5.53 -1.02
C LEU A 89 12.74 -6.32 -1.36
N ILE A 90 12.40 -7.32 -0.55
CA ILE A 90 11.17 -8.09 -0.73
C ILE A 90 9.95 -7.21 -0.55
N CYS A 91 9.95 -6.35 0.48
CA CYS A 91 8.86 -5.39 0.66
C CYS A 91 8.77 -4.42 -0.54
N HIS A 92 9.90 -3.97 -1.08
CA HIS A 92 9.91 -3.12 -2.27
C HIS A 92 9.24 -3.79 -3.47
N ASP A 93 9.55 -5.06 -3.74
CA ASP A 93 8.96 -5.81 -4.85
C ASP A 93 7.45 -6.00 -4.68
N ILE A 94 7.01 -6.36 -3.48
CA ILE A 94 5.58 -6.51 -3.15
C ILE A 94 4.84 -5.19 -3.29
N LEU A 95 5.43 -4.09 -2.79
CA LEU A 95 4.84 -2.75 -2.95
C LEU A 95 4.75 -2.36 -4.43
N THR A 96 5.75 -2.72 -5.25
CA THR A 96 5.73 -2.45 -6.69
C THR A 96 4.58 -3.18 -7.38
N THR A 97 4.35 -4.47 -7.07
CA THR A 97 3.20 -5.22 -7.57
C THR A 97 1.88 -4.58 -7.13
N LEU A 98 1.76 -4.23 -5.85
CA LEU A 98 0.56 -3.58 -5.31
C LEU A 98 0.25 -2.26 -6.02
N LEU A 99 1.27 -1.43 -6.27
CA LEU A 99 1.11 -0.18 -6.99
C LEU A 99 0.72 -0.40 -8.45
N ALA A 100 1.25 -1.44 -9.11
CA ALA A 100 0.84 -1.79 -10.48
C ALA A 100 -0.64 -2.22 -10.53
N VAL A 101 -1.10 -3.02 -9.57
CA VAL A 101 -2.52 -3.40 -9.44
C VAL A 101 -3.38 -2.17 -9.14
N ALA A 102 -2.95 -1.32 -8.21
CA ALA A 102 -3.63 -0.08 -7.88
C ALA A 102 -3.73 0.86 -9.10
N ALA A 103 -2.67 0.98 -9.90
CA ALA A 103 -2.68 1.78 -11.11
C ALA A 103 -3.80 1.38 -12.08
N VAL A 104 -4.10 0.08 -12.19
CA VAL A 104 -5.19 -0.42 -13.04
C VAL A 104 -6.55 -0.12 -12.42
N HIS A 105 -6.73 -0.36 -11.12
CA HIS A 105 -8.01 -0.10 -10.44
C HIS A 105 -8.35 1.40 -10.32
N LEU A 106 -7.33 2.26 -10.24
CA LEU A 106 -7.45 3.71 -10.08
C LEU A 106 -7.31 4.48 -11.40
N GLU A 107 -7.37 3.77 -12.54
CA GLU A 107 -7.31 4.36 -13.89
C GLU A 107 -6.08 5.27 -14.11
N LYS A 108 -4.94 4.87 -13.55
CA LYS A 108 -3.64 5.58 -13.54
C LYS A 108 -3.62 6.93 -12.83
N LYS A 109 -4.77 7.48 -12.44
CA LYS A 109 -4.89 8.71 -11.64
C LYS A 109 -5.15 8.35 -10.20
N CYS A 110 -4.07 8.20 -9.42
CA CYS A 110 -4.16 7.86 -8.00
C CYS A 110 -4.42 9.10 -7.16
N THR A 111 -5.68 9.55 -7.16
CA THR A 111 -6.17 10.64 -6.32
C THR A 111 -6.92 10.05 -5.13
N GLU A 112 -7.13 10.85 -4.09
CA GLU A 112 -7.97 10.46 -2.95
C GLU A 112 -9.38 10.01 -3.40
N ALA A 113 -9.99 10.75 -4.34
CA ALA A 113 -11.31 10.44 -4.85
C ALA A 113 -11.37 9.10 -5.60
N SER A 114 -10.40 8.82 -6.49
CA SER A 114 -10.39 7.55 -7.23
C SER A 114 -10.12 6.37 -6.31
N PHE A 115 -9.29 6.55 -5.29
CA PHE A 115 -9.02 5.55 -4.26
C PHE A 115 -10.26 5.20 -3.46
N LEU A 116 -10.98 6.20 -2.96
CA LEU A 116 -12.23 5.97 -2.21
C LEU A 116 -13.29 5.29 -3.08
N ALA A 117 -13.41 5.69 -4.36
CA ALA A 117 -14.36 5.07 -5.29
C ALA A 117 -14.05 3.60 -5.60
N ASN A 118 -12.79 3.19 -5.51
CA ASN A 118 -12.33 1.83 -5.82
C ASN A 118 -11.76 1.09 -4.60
N HIS A 119 -12.03 1.58 -3.38
CA HIS A 119 -11.42 1.07 -2.14
C HIS A 119 -11.64 -0.43 -1.95
N SER A 120 -12.84 -0.93 -2.28
CA SER A 120 -13.18 -2.34 -2.20
C SER A 120 -12.32 -3.22 -3.12
N LYS A 121 -11.98 -2.75 -4.33
CA LYS A 121 -11.11 -3.49 -5.26
C LYS A 121 -9.69 -3.59 -4.70
N ILE A 122 -9.19 -2.52 -4.08
CA ILE A 122 -7.87 -2.53 -3.44
C ILE A 122 -7.84 -3.51 -2.26
N LEU A 123 -8.89 -3.54 -1.43
CA LEU A 123 -9.00 -4.51 -0.34
C LEU A 123 -9.01 -5.96 -0.84
N VAL A 124 -9.80 -6.27 -1.88
CA VAL A 124 -9.84 -7.62 -2.45
C VAL A 124 -8.49 -8.00 -3.06
N SER A 125 -7.82 -7.07 -3.74
CA SER A 125 -6.47 -7.32 -4.25
C SER A 125 -5.47 -7.60 -3.13
N LEU A 126 -5.57 -6.91 -1.98
CA LEU A 126 -4.73 -7.20 -0.82
C LEU A 126 -5.04 -8.57 -0.19
N ASP A 127 -6.31 -8.98 -0.15
CA ASP A 127 -6.72 -10.30 0.35
C ASP A 127 -6.27 -11.43 -0.58
N GLU A 128 -6.19 -11.19 -1.89
CA GLU A 128 -5.60 -12.12 -2.87
C GLU A 128 -4.07 -12.16 -2.77
N MET A 129 -3.42 -11.02 -2.50
CA MET A 129 -1.96 -10.96 -2.39
C MET A 129 -1.44 -11.57 -1.08
N VAL A 130 -2.13 -11.35 0.04
CA VAL A 130 -1.59 -11.63 1.37
C VAL A 130 -2.55 -12.48 2.19
N PHE A 131 -2.10 -13.66 2.57
CA PHE A 131 -2.83 -14.56 3.45
C PHE A 131 -2.11 -14.71 4.80
N GLN A 132 -2.78 -14.31 5.89
CA GLN A 132 -2.26 -14.40 7.27
C GLN A 132 -0.84 -13.82 7.45
N GLY A 133 -0.54 -12.71 6.77
CA GLY A 133 0.77 -12.04 6.86
C GLY A 133 1.87 -12.70 6.03
N HIS A 134 1.53 -13.61 5.11
CA HIS A 134 2.44 -14.16 4.12
C HIS A 134 1.98 -13.77 2.72
N LEU A 135 2.95 -13.51 1.83
CA LEU A 135 2.66 -13.28 0.42
C LEU A 135 2.23 -14.60 -0.23
N ASP A 136 1.02 -14.63 -0.78
CA ASP A 136 0.45 -15.80 -1.46
C ASP A 136 0.50 -15.63 -2.99
N ASN A 137 0.09 -14.46 -3.48
CA ASN A 137 0.08 -14.12 -4.91
C ASN A 137 0.80 -12.80 -5.16
N ASN A 138 1.74 -12.80 -6.11
CA ASN A 138 2.52 -11.62 -6.50
C ASN A 138 2.46 -11.36 -8.03
N ASP A 139 1.54 -11.99 -8.74
CA ASP A 139 1.35 -11.77 -10.18
C ASP A 139 0.22 -10.76 -10.43
N VAL A 140 0.56 -9.62 -11.05
CA VAL A 140 -0.37 -8.51 -11.30
C VAL A 140 -1.59 -8.97 -12.08
N GLN A 141 -1.43 -9.82 -13.12
CA GLN A 141 -2.54 -10.24 -13.98
C GLN A 141 -3.49 -11.18 -13.24
N SER A 142 -2.93 -12.12 -12.49
CA SER A 142 -3.67 -13.04 -11.62
C SER A 142 -4.51 -12.27 -10.60
N ILE A 143 -3.90 -11.33 -9.87
CA ILE A 143 -4.58 -10.50 -8.87
C ILE A 143 -5.72 -9.71 -9.51
N LEU A 144 -5.48 -9.04 -10.64
CA LEU A 144 -6.52 -8.28 -11.35
C LEU A 144 -7.67 -9.14 -11.84
N HIS A 145 -7.40 -10.40 -12.19
CA HIS A 145 -8.43 -11.34 -12.60
C HIS A 145 -9.32 -11.75 -11.41
N MET A 146 -8.70 -12.06 -10.27
CA MET A 146 -9.38 -12.51 -9.05
C MET A 146 -10.13 -11.37 -8.33
N SER A 147 -9.67 -10.13 -8.49
CA SER A 147 -10.34 -8.92 -7.96
C SER A 147 -11.58 -8.48 -8.75
N LYS A 148 -11.99 -9.22 -9.79
CA LYS A 148 -13.24 -8.97 -10.51
C LYS A 148 -14.43 -9.38 -9.64
N LEU A 149 -14.94 -8.41 -8.90
CA LEU A 149 -16.20 -8.55 -8.17
C LEU A 149 -17.35 -8.88 -9.13
N LYS A 150 -18.11 -9.95 -8.83
CA LYS A 150 -19.37 -10.21 -9.53
C LYS A 150 -20.32 -9.04 -9.26
N PRO A 151 -20.99 -8.48 -10.28
CA PRO A 151 -21.97 -7.43 -10.08
C PRO A 151 -23.07 -7.92 -9.12
N TYR A 152 -23.47 -7.06 -8.20
CA TYR A 152 -24.57 -7.36 -7.28
C TYR A 152 -25.82 -7.70 -8.11
N PRO A 153 -26.53 -8.81 -7.83
CA PRO A 153 -27.72 -9.16 -8.60
C PRO A 153 -28.76 -8.05 -8.42
N VAL A 154 -29.04 -7.35 -9.51
CA VAL A 154 -30.14 -6.40 -9.56
C VAL A 154 -31.42 -7.23 -9.55
N LYS A 155 -32.28 -7.03 -8.54
CA LYS A 155 -33.61 -7.68 -8.54
C LYS A 155 -34.32 -7.27 -9.83
N ALA A 156 -34.68 -8.27 -10.65
CA ALA A 156 -35.48 -8.11 -11.86
C ALA A 156 -36.90 -7.62 -11.53
#